data_AF-A0A1H6ZUM5-F1
#
_entry.id   AF-A0A1H6ZUM5-F1
#
_cell.length_a   1.000
_cell.length_b   1.000
_cell.length_c   1.000
_cell.angle_alpha   90.00
_cell.angle_beta   90.00
_cell.angle_gamma   90.00
#
_symmetry.space_group_name_H-M   'P 1'
#
loop_
_entity.id
_entity.type
_entity.pdbx_description
1 polymer ?
#
loop_
_entity_poly.entity_id
_entity_poly.type
_entity_poly.pdbx_seq_one_letter_code
_entity_poly.pdbx_strand_id
1 'polypeptide(L)'
;MSRARNIKPGFFKNDLLAECNPLARILFCGLWCVADREGRLEDRPKRIKADCLPYDECDCDALLGELAERGFIVRYTVSEARYIAIPEFAKHQNPHCKEQASSIPAPCMHGASTVQATDKHGEGTEVAVLIPDSLIPDSLQELSNLPDGRLDVAANADDLPSGDTDESKGAKDAAQPASRCPLSQIVALYHELLPMCRAVEKLTDARAGYIRQRWREDLPTLEAWRNYFTDVSRSPFLTGRAPGRDGKPPFVADLEWLTRPGNFAKVAEGRYHR
;
A
#
# COMPACT_ATOMS: atom_id res chain seq x y z
N MET A 1 17.33 -12.91 5.67
CA MET A 1 16.69 -12.86 7.01
C MET A 1 15.19 -12.74 6.76
N SER A 2 14.40 -13.65 7.31
CA SER A 2 12.95 -13.67 7.11
C SER A 2 12.29 -12.39 7.65
N ARG A 3 11.17 -12.02 7.02
CA ARG A 3 10.39 -10.81 7.35
C ARG A 3 9.03 -11.23 7.88
N ALA A 4 8.55 -10.53 8.91
CA ALA A 4 7.15 -10.65 9.32
C ALA A 4 6.25 -10.08 8.20
N ARG A 5 5.20 -10.82 7.85
CA ARG A 5 4.21 -10.45 6.84
C ARG A 5 2.81 -10.71 7.39
N ASN A 6 1.83 -9.94 6.92
CA ASN A 6 0.45 -10.09 7.36
C ASN A 6 -0.28 -11.12 6.49
N ILE A 7 -1.00 -12.05 7.12
CA ILE A 7 -1.95 -12.95 6.46
C ILE A 7 -3.34 -12.32 6.57
N LYS A 8 -3.93 -11.97 5.42
CA LYS A 8 -5.28 -11.40 5.33
C LYS A 8 -6.33 -12.52 5.35
N PRO A 9 -7.56 -12.30 5.87
CA PRO A 9 -8.61 -13.32 5.86
C PRO A 9 -8.93 -13.91 4.49
N GLY A 10 -8.82 -13.09 3.42
CA GLY A 10 -9.02 -13.53 2.04
C GLY A 10 -8.08 -14.67 1.59
N PHE A 11 -6.95 -14.88 2.27
CA PHE A 11 -6.06 -16.03 2.03
C PHE A 11 -6.79 -17.37 2.23
N PHE A 12 -7.60 -17.48 3.29
CA PHE A 12 -8.33 -18.71 3.61
C PHE A 12 -9.61 -18.89 2.79
N LYS A 13 -10.07 -17.83 2.10
CA LYS A 13 -11.24 -17.84 1.23
C LYS A 13 -10.89 -18.04 -0.26
N ASN A 14 -9.61 -18.22 -0.59
CA ASN A 14 -9.20 -18.43 -1.97
C ASN A 14 -9.41 -19.90 -2.34
N ASP A 15 -10.45 -20.17 -3.14
CA ASP A 15 -10.84 -21.53 -3.52
C ASP A 15 -9.76 -22.25 -4.34
N LEU A 16 -9.07 -21.54 -5.24
CA LEU A 16 -7.96 -22.12 -6.02
C LEU A 16 -6.78 -22.54 -5.15
N LEU A 17 -6.48 -21.77 -4.10
CA LEU A 17 -5.45 -22.11 -3.13
C LEU A 17 -5.91 -23.22 -2.18
N ALA A 18 -7.21 -23.27 -1.87
CA ALA A 18 -7.80 -24.29 -1.00
C ALA A 18 -7.73 -25.70 -1.63
N GLU A 19 -7.77 -25.79 -2.95
CA GLU A 19 -7.56 -27.03 -3.72
C GLU A 19 -6.12 -27.54 -3.67
N CYS A 20 -5.15 -26.70 -3.27
CA CYS A 20 -3.78 -27.14 -3.13
C CYS A 20 -3.57 -28.04 -1.89
N ASN A 21 -2.51 -28.84 -1.95
CA ASN A 21 -1.98 -29.55 -0.79
C ASN A 21 -1.87 -28.58 0.42
N PRO A 22 -2.33 -28.98 1.63
CA PRO A 22 -2.21 -28.15 2.83
C PRO A 22 -0.80 -27.59 3.05
N LEU A 23 0.25 -28.38 2.78
CA LEU A 23 1.63 -27.92 2.89
C LEU A 23 2.02 -26.92 1.80
N ALA A 24 1.45 -27.00 0.58
CA ALA A 24 1.64 -25.98 -0.45
C ALA A 24 1.03 -24.64 -0.01
N ARG A 25 -0.09 -24.65 0.72
CA ARG A 25 -0.70 -23.44 1.29
C ARG A 25 0.19 -22.81 2.35
N ILE A 26 0.72 -23.62 3.28
CA ILE A 26 1.68 -23.16 4.30
C ILE A 26 2.96 -22.66 3.62
N LEU A 27 3.46 -23.38 2.62
CA LEU A 27 4.61 -22.95 1.84
C LEU A 27 4.37 -21.59 1.20
N PHE A 28 3.21 -21.37 0.58
CA PHE A 28 2.89 -20.10 -0.08
C PHE A 28 2.94 -18.90 0.89
N CYS A 29 2.42 -19.04 2.12
CA CYS A 29 2.56 -17.98 3.11
C CYS A 29 4.01 -17.82 3.62
N GLY A 30 4.77 -18.93 3.73
CA GLY A 30 6.18 -18.92 4.06
C GLY A 30 7.03 -18.19 3.01
N LEU A 31 6.71 -18.36 1.72
CA LEU A 31 7.37 -17.67 0.61
C LEU A 31 7.30 -16.14 0.76
N TRP A 32 6.20 -15.59 1.31
CA TRP A 32 6.09 -14.15 1.54
C TRP A 32 7.14 -13.62 2.53
N CYS A 33 7.54 -14.46 3.49
CA CYS A 33 8.50 -14.11 4.53
C CYS A 33 9.96 -14.16 4.03
N VAL A 34 10.23 -14.96 3.00
CA VAL A 34 11.59 -15.14 2.43
C VAL A 34 11.80 -14.39 1.11
N ALA A 35 10.72 -13.96 0.46
CA ALA A 35 10.77 -13.08 -0.70
C ALA A 35 11.24 -11.67 -0.33
N ASP A 36 11.94 -11.04 -1.26
CA ASP A 36 12.32 -9.64 -1.17
C ASP A 36 11.11 -8.70 -1.32
N ARG A 37 11.37 -7.39 -1.28
CA ARG A 37 10.32 -6.37 -1.32
C ARG A 37 9.51 -6.36 -2.63
N GLU A 38 9.96 -7.02 -3.68
CA GLU A 38 9.23 -7.15 -4.94
C GLU A 38 8.64 -8.55 -5.13
N GLY A 39 8.60 -9.36 -4.07
CA GLY A 39 8.03 -10.70 -4.10
C GLY A 39 8.92 -11.71 -4.83
N ARG A 40 10.23 -11.47 -4.88
CA ARG A 40 11.18 -12.31 -5.60
C ARG A 40 12.14 -13.03 -4.66
N LEU A 41 12.54 -14.24 -5.03
CA LEU A 41 13.50 -15.07 -4.29
C LEU A 41 14.27 -16.01 -5.23
N GLU A 42 15.39 -16.55 -4.74
CA GLU A 42 16.12 -17.61 -5.45
C GLU A 42 15.34 -18.93 -5.42
N ASP A 43 15.32 -19.65 -6.54
CA ASP A 43 14.67 -20.95 -6.65
C ASP A 43 15.60 -22.08 -6.16
N ARG A 44 15.67 -22.21 -4.84
CA ARG A 44 16.45 -23.22 -4.12
C ARG A 44 15.53 -24.06 -3.22
N PRO A 45 14.84 -25.09 -3.74
CA PRO A 45 13.80 -25.83 -3.02
C PRO A 45 14.26 -26.37 -1.65
N LYS A 46 15.49 -26.89 -1.56
CA LYS A 46 16.05 -27.39 -0.28
C LYS A 46 16.20 -26.28 0.77
N ARG A 47 16.62 -25.08 0.35
CA ARG A 47 16.77 -23.92 1.23
C ARG A 47 15.41 -23.36 1.65
N ILE A 48 14.49 -23.23 0.68
CA ILE A 48 13.12 -22.80 0.92
C ILE A 48 12.42 -23.76 1.92
N LYS A 49 12.61 -25.08 1.76
CA LYS A 49 12.09 -26.08 2.71
C LYS A 49 12.63 -25.82 4.12
N ALA A 50 13.94 -25.63 4.27
CA ALA A 50 14.55 -25.37 5.57
C ALA A 50 14.01 -24.07 6.22
N ASP A 51 13.67 -23.06 5.41
CA ASP A 51 13.15 -21.79 5.92
C ASP A 51 11.63 -21.82 6.20
N CYS A 52 10.85 -22.59 5.44
CA CYS A 52 9.37 -22.52 5.46
C CYS A 52 8.69 -23.78 6.03
N LEU A 53 9.28 -24.96 5.86
CA LEU A 53 8.75 -26.27 6.24
C LEU A 53 9.87 -27.17 6.84
N PRO A 54 10.61 -26.69 7.86
CA PRO A 54 11.83 -27.35 8.34
C PRO A 54 11.60 -28.76 8.90
N TYR A 55 10.44 -28.99 9.51
CA TYR A 55 10.11 -30.23 10.21
C TYR A 55 9.12 -31.12 9.47
N ASP A 56 8.60 -30.66 8.33
CA ASP A 56 7.64 -31.42 7.54
C ASP A 56 8.35 -32.35 6.55
N GLU A 57 7.91 -33.61 6.50
CA GLU A 57 8.38 -34.59 5.52
C GLU A 57 7.61 -34.40 4.22
N CYS A 58 8.14 -33.55 3.33
CA CYS A 58 7.51 -33.20 2.06
C CYS A 58 8.52 -32.91 0.94
N ASP A 59 8.09 -33.09 -0.30
CA ASP A 59 8.82 -32.64 -1.48
C ASP A 59 8.50 -31.17 -1.78
N CYS A 60 9.38 -30.28 -1.33
CA CYS A 60 9.23 -28.83 -1.55
C CYS A 60 9.24 -28.46 -3.03
N ASP A 61 9.97 -29.16 -3.90
CA ASP A 61 10.01 -28.84 -5.32
C ASP A 61 8.67 -29.15 -5.99
N ALA A 62 8.04 -30.27 -5.61
CA ALA A 62 6.70 -30.63 -6.04
C ALA A 62 5.64 -29.62 -5.56
N LEU A 63 5.70 -29.18 -4.29
CA LEU A 63 4.79 -28.15 -3.77
C LEU A 63 4.96 -26.80 -4.48
N LEU A 64 6.20 -26.42 -4.82
CA LEU A 64 6.46 -25.23 -5.65
C LEU A 64 5.90 -25.41 -7.07
N GLY A 65 6.01 -26.61 -7.65
CA GLY A 65 5.39 -26.95 -8.93
C GLY A 65 3.87 -26.75 -8.91
N GLU A 66 3.20 -27.29 -7.89
CA GLU A 66 1.75 -27.16 -7.70
C GLU A 66 1.29 -25.69 -7.61
N LEU A 67 2.04 -24.85 -6.87
CA LEU A 67 1.78 -23.41 -6.79
C LEU A 67 2.02 -22.70 -8.11
N ALA A 68 3.02 -23.12 -8.88
CA ALA A 68 3.36 -22.54 -10.18
C ALA A 68 2.29 -22.88 -11.24
N GLU A 69 1.83 -24.13 -11.29
CA GLU A 69 0.77 -24.59 -12.19
C GLU A 69 -0.54 -23.81 -12.01
N ARG A 70 -0.84 -23.38 -10.78
CA ARG A 70 -2.03 -22.57 -10.44
C ARG A 70 -1.78 -21.06 -10.53
N GLY A 71 -0.58 -20.63 -10.92
CA GLY A 71 -0.24 -19.21 -11.11
C GLY A 71 -0.01 -18.41 -9.82
N PHE A 72 0.08 -19.06 -8.66
CA PHE A 72 0.41 -18.36 -7.40
C PHE A 72 1.87 -17.88 -7.36
N ILE A 73 2.75 -18.59 -8.08
CA ILE A 73 4.15 -18.22 -8.28
C ILE A 73 4.55 -18.41 -9.74
N VAL A 74 5.62 -17.75 -10.15
CA VAL A 74 6.29 -17.94 -11.44
C VAL A 74 7.72 -18.36 -11.18
N ARG A 75 8.12 -19.53 -11.68
CA ARG A 75 9.53 -19.98 -11.68
C ARG A 75 10.17 -19.58 -13.01
N TYR A 76 11.33 -18.93 -12.96
CA TYR A 76 12.01 -18.40 -14.16
C TYR A 76 13.53 -18.46 -14.02
N THR A 77 14.23 -18.33 -15.14
CA THR A 77 15.70 -18.37 -15.21
C THR A 77 16.22 -17.07 -15.81
N VAL A 78 17.23 -16.47 -15.19
CA VAL A 78 17.97 -15.32 -15.73
C VAL A 78 19.46 -15.58 -15.54
N SER A 79 20.24 -15.48 -16.61
CA SER A 79 21.69 -15.71 -16.57
C SER A 79 22.06 -17.02 -15.86
N GLU A 80 21.39 -18.12 -16.25
CA GLU A 80 21.57 -19.49 -15.72
C GLU A 80 21.14 -19.71 -14.25
N ALA A 81 20.78 -18.65 -13.52
CA ALA A 81 20.24 -18.75 -12.17
C ALA A 81 18.71 -18.85 -12.19
N ARG A 82 18.16 -19.73 -11.34
CA ARG A 82 16.72 -19.93 -11.20
C ARG A 82 16.15 -19.08 -10.07
N TYR A 83 14.97 -18.53 -10.29
CA TYR A 83 14.28 -17.61 -9.40
C TYR A 83 12.79 -17.90 -9.35
N ILE A 84 12.14 -17.38 -8.31
CA ILE A 84 10.69 -17.40 -8.13
C ILE A 84 10.22 -15.96 -7.96
N ALA A 85 9.10 -15.63 -8.59
CA ALA A 85 8.37 -14.38 -8.40
C ALA A 85 6.94 -14.69 -7.96
N ILE A 86 6.39 -13.86 -7.09
CA ILE A 86 5.00 -13.93 -6.62
C ILE A 86 4.24 -12.79 -7.32
N PRO A 87 3.47 -13.05 -8.39
CA PRO A 87 2.93 -12.00 -9.26
C PRO A 87 2.09 -10.96 -8.51
N GLU A 88 1.27 -11.43 -7.58
CA GLU A 88 0.30 -10.61 -6.84
C GLU A 88 0.85 -10.07 -5.51
N PHE A 89 2.16 -10.18 -5.29
CA PHE A 89 2.79 -9.84 -4.01
C PHE A 89 2.52 -8.39 -3.59
N ALA A 90 2.70 -7.42 -4.48
CA ALA A 90 2.50 -6.01 -4.16
C ALA A 90 1.01 -5.64 -3.91
N LYS A 91 0.05 -6.45 -4.40
CA LYS A 91 -1.37 -6.27 -4.08
C LYS A 91 -1.70 -6.80 -2.68
N HIS A 92 -1.02 -7.87 -2.25
CA HIS A 92 -1.32 -8.54 -0.99
C HIS A 92 -0.43 -8.13 0.18
N GLN A 93 0.80 -7.69 -0.08
CA GLN A 93 1.78 -7.28 0.92
C GLN A 93 2.17 -5.82 0.76
N ASN A 94 2.47 -5.15 1.87
CA ASN A 94 2.99 -3.78 1.88
C ASN A 94 4.38 -3.76 2.55
N PRO A 95 5.44 -4.14 1.81
CA PRO A 95 6.81 -4.09 2.29
C PRO A 95 7.17 -2.72 2.88
N HIS A 96 7.92 -2.71 3.97
CA HIS A 96 8.31 -1.45 4.61
C HIS A 96 9.22 -0.63 3.68
N CYS A 97 9.08 0.70 3.66
CA CYS A 97 9.85 1.57 2.76
C CYS A 97 11.38 1.48 2.93
N LYS A 98 11.84 1.05 4.12
CA LYS A 98 13.26 0.80 4.45
C LYS A 98 13.76 -0.60 4.04
N GLU A 99 12.90 -1.46 3.52
CA GLU A 99 13.31 -2.78 3.01
C GLU A 99 14.19 -2.59 1.76
N GLN A 100 15.29 -3.32 1.71
CA GLN A 100 16.27 -3.24 0.63
C GLN A 100 15.60 -3.48 -0.73
N ALA A 101 15.95 -2.65 -1.72
CA ALA A 101 15.52 -2.85 -3.09
C ALA A 101 15.93 -4.25 -3.59
N SER A 102 15.10 -4.83 -4.43
CA SER A 102 15.38 -6.15 -4.98
C SER A 102 16.65 -6.13 -5.81
N SER A 103 17.54 -7.08 -5.55
CA SER A 103 18.73 -7.37 -6.36
C SER A 103 18.49 -8.55 -7.31
N ILE A 104 17.31 -9.18 -7.23
CA ILE A 104 16.93 -10.31 -8.06
C ILE A 104 16.44 -9.74 -9.40
N PRO A 105 16.78 -10.32 -10.57
CA PRO A 105 16.26 -9.84 -11.85
C PRO A 105 14.75 -10.06 -11.96
N ALA A 106 14.05 -9.24 -12.75
CA ALA A 106 12.61 -9.45 -12.96
C ALA A 106 12.43 -10.56 -14.00
N PRO A 107 11.33 -11.32 -13.96
CA PRO A 107 10.95 -12.17 -15.08
C PRO A 107 10.91 -11.32 -16.35
N CYS A 108 11.65 -11.69 -17.40
CA CYS A 108 11.60 -10.99 -18.67
C CYS A 108 10.20 -11.15 -19.28
N MET A 109 9.53 -10.04 -19.59
CA MET A 109 8.19 -10.05 -20.21
C MET A 109 8.21 -10.43 -21.70
N HIS A 110 9.32 -10.97 -22.22
CA HIS A 110 9.51 -11.28 -23.63
C HIS A 110 9.92 -12.73 -23.79
N GLY A 111 8.95 -13.57 -24.15
CA GLY A 111 9.20 -14.90 -24.67
C GLY A 111 9.93 -14.80 -26.00
N ALA A 112 11.25 -14.80 -25.97
CA ALA A 112 12.08 -15.18 -27.10
C ALA A 112 12.73 -16.52 -26.75
N SER A 113 11.95 -17.58 -26.90
CA SER A 113 12.42 -18.95 -26.83
C SER A 113 13.30 -19.21 -28.06
N THR A 114 14.61 -19.05 -27.93
CA THR A 114 15.55 -19.71 -28.83
C THR A 114 15.91 -21.06 -28.25
N VAL A 115 15.04 -22.04 -28.48
CA VAL A 115 15.41 -23.46 -28.39
C VAL A 115 15.34 -24.00 -29.81
N GLN A 116 16.50 -24.22 -30.42
CA GLN A 116 16.59 -25.16 -31.53
C GLN A 116 16.28 -26.55 -30.96
N ALA A 117 15.11 -27.08 -31.30
CA ALA A 117 14.77 -28.47 -31.11
C ALA A 117 14.39 -29.07 -32.46
N THR A 118 15.14 -30.10 -32.84
CA THR A 118 14.90 -31.00 -33.97
C THR A 118 13.52 -31.66 -33.88
N ASP A 119 12.92 -31.79 -35.06
CA ASP A 119 11.62 -32.35 -35.36
C ASP A 119 11.30 -33.69 -34.67
N LYS A 120 10.06 -33.82 -34.18
CA LYS A 120 9.13 -34.89 -34.58
C LYS A 120 7.70 -34.60 -34.09
N HIS A 121 6.77 -34.93 -34.99
CA HIS A 121 5.36 -34.56 -35.03
C HIS A 121 4.50 -35.01 -33.83
N GLY A 122 3.42 -34.24 -33.60
CA GLY A 122 2.25 -34.64 -32.82
C GLY A 122 1.29 -33.47 -32.61
N GLU A 123 0.15 -33.53 -33.29
CA GLU A 123 -0.94 -32.54 -33.39
C GLU A 123 -1.37 -31.83 -32.09
N GLY A 124 -1.79 -30.58 -32.27
CA GLY A 124 -2.08 -29.63 -31.21
C GLY A 124 -3.52 -29.56 -30.74
N THR A 125 -3.68 -28.90 -29.60
CA THR A 125 -4.80 -28.02 -29.29
C THR A 125 -4.27 -26.97 -28.32
N GLU A 126 -4.11 -25.75 -28.82
CA GLU A 126 -3.77 -24.58 -28.00
C GLU A 126 -4.93 -24.29 -27.04
N VAL A 127 -4.67 -24.35 -25.74
CA VAL A 127 -5.56 -23.74 -24.74
C VAL A 127 -4.85 -22.49 -24.25
N ALA A 128 -5.28 -21.35 -24.79
CA ALA A 128 -5.00 -20.04 -24.24
C ALA A 128 -5.55 -20.01 -22.79
N VAL A 129 -4.65 -20.08 -21.81
CA VAL A 129 -5.01 -19.89 -20.40
C VAL A 129 -5.29 -18.41 -20.19
N LEU A 130 -6.52 -18.02 -20.49
CA LEU A 130 -7.12 -16.80 -19.98
C LEU A 130 -7.28 -17.00 -18.47
N ILE A 131 -6.48 -16.26 -17.71
CA ILE A 131 -6.61 -16.15 -16.26
C ILE A 131 -8.02 -15.61 -15.97
N PRO A 132 -8.89 -16.32 -15.24
CA PRO A 132 -10.15 -15.76 -14.81
C PRO A 132 -9.88 -14.75 -13.69
N ASP A 133 -10.22 -13.49 -13.93
CA ASP A 133 -10.41 -12.47 -12.89
C ASP A 133 -11.54 -12.92 -11.95
N SER A 134 -11.22 -13.75 -10.97
CA SER A 134 -12.12 -14.02 -9.85
C SER A 134 -11.98 -12.92 -8.80
N LEU A 135 -12.88 -11.95 -8.98
CA LEU A 135 -13.30 -10.92 -8.06
C LEU A 135 -13.58 -11.43 -6.64
N ILE A 136 -12.76 -11.04 -5.66
CA ILE A 136 -13.26 -10.66 -4.32
C ILE A 136 -12.40 -9.52 -3.75
N PRO A 137 -12.87 -8.26 -3.77
CA PRO A 137 -12.29 -7.18 -2.97
C PRO A 137 -12.90 -7.22 -1.57
N ASP A 138 -12.31 -7.98 -0.65
CA ASP A 138 -12.72 -7.92 0.76
C ASP A 138 -12.14 -6.66 1.39
N SER A 139 -12.96 -5.61 1.35
CA SER A 139 -12.96 -4.53 2.32
C SER A 139 -13.04 -5.12 3.73
N LEU A 140 -12.47 -4.37 4.70
CA LEU A 140 -12.50 -4.58 6.15
C LEU A 140 -11.28 -5.32 6.73
N GLN A 141 -10.31 -4.54 7.21
CA GLN A 141 -9.94 -4.57 8.64
C GLN A 141 -9.13 -3.31 9.00
N GLU A 142 -9.84 -2.33 9.54
CA GLU A 142 -9.29 -1.43 10.56
C GLU A 142 -9.15 -2.22 11.88
N LEU A 143 -8.28 -1.70 12.75
CA LEU A 143 -8.06 -2.03 14.17
C LEU A 143 -6.90 -2.99 14.47
N SER A 144 -5.69 -2.53 14.21
CA SER A 144 -4.63 -2.55 15.23
C SER A 144 -3.56 -1.52 14.86
N ASN A 145 -3.47 -0.46 15.66
CA ASN A 145 -2.26 0.31 16.01
C ASN A 145 -2.70 1.62 16.68
N LEU A 146 -3.02 1.54 17.97
CA LEU A 146 -2.80 2.68 18.86
C LEU A 146 -1.29 2.76 19.14
N PRO A 147 -0.64 3.94 19.09
CA PRO A 147 0.65 4.11 19.71
C PRO A 147 0.48 4.30 21.22
N ASP A 148 1.12 3.42 21.97
CA ASP A 148 1.36 3.54 23.41
C ASP A 148 2.06 4.86 23.71
N GLY A 149 1.52 5.58 24.69
CA GLY A 149 2.13 6.79 25.21
C GLY A 149 3.40 6.48 25.99
N ARG A 150 4.45 7.26 25.75
CA ARG A 150 5.45 7.51 26.79
C ARG A 150 6.10 8.87 26.64
N LEU A 151 6.19 9.50 27.82
CA LEU A 151 6.53 10.87 28.12
C LEU A 151 8.02 11.23 27.90
N ASP A 152 8.20 12.53 27.76
CA ASP A 152 9.40 13.34 27.57
C ASP A 152 10.53 13.12 28.58
N VAL A 153 11.78 13.34 28.16
CA VAL A 153 12.77 14.14 28.92
C VAL A 153 13.67 14.92 27.96
N ALA A 154 13.88 16.18 28.32
CA ALA A 154 14.54 17.28 27.63
C ALA A 154 16.06 17.16 27.42
N ALA A 155 16.56 17.92 26.42
CA ALA A 155 17.78 18.73 26.51
C ALA A 155 17.80 19.73 25.34
N ASN A 156 17.56 21.02 25.64
CA ASN A 156 17.91 22.14 24.76
C ASN A 156 19.20 22.77 25.28
N ALA A 157 20.11 23.08 24.38
CA ALA A 157 21.21 24.03 24.57
C ALA A 157 21.02 25.15 23.54
N ASP A 158 20.93 26.37 24.08
CA ASP A 158 21.45 27.65 23.59
C ASP A 158 21.66 27.84 22.08
N ASP A 159 20.99 28.84 21.48
CA ASP A 159 21.60 30.18 21.31
C ASP A 159 20.72 31.04 20.38
N LEU A 160 20.42 32.25 20.83
CA LEU A 160 19.81 33.34 20.05
C LEU A 160 20.95 34.27 19.62
N PRO A 161 20.86 34.94 18.46
CA PRO A 161 20.58 36.36 18.63
C PRO A 161 19.67 37.00 17.57
N SER A 162 19.07 38.07 18.08
CA SER A 162 18.21 39.10 17.53
C SER A 162 18.73 39.83 16.28
N GLY A 163 17.79 40.39 15.52
CA GLY A 163 18.03 41.44 14.53
C GLY A 163 16.73 41.95 13.91
N ASP A 164 16.18 43.02 14.48
CA ASP A 164 15.05 43.79 13.96
C ASP A 164 15.42 44.54 12.66
N THR A 165 14.47 44.67 11.73
CA THR A 165 14.18 45.92 10.98
C THR A 165 12.93 45.76 10.11
N ASP A 166 11.85 46.38 10.60
CA ASP A 166 10.99 47.42 9.98
C ASP A 166 10.35 47.29 8.58
N GLU A 167 9.20 47.96 8.48
CA GLU A 167 8.07 47.84 7.57
C GLU A 167 8.25 48.40 6.14
N SER A 168 7.45 47.83 5.22
CA SER A 168 6.44 48.53 4.38
C SER A 168 6.50 48.39 2.84
N LYS A 169 5.30 48.08 2.31
CA LYS A 169 4.69 48.40 1.00
C LYS A 169 5.18 47.73 -0.29
N GLY A 170 4.22 47.03 -0.91
CA GLY A 170 4.21 46.78 -2.35
C GLY A 170 3.08 45.85 -2.78
N ALA A 171 1.85 46.37 -2.88
CA ALA A 171 0.81 45.71 -3.67
C ALA A 171 1.25 45.70 -5.13
N LYS A 172 1.53 44.51 -5.67
CA LYS A 172 1.51 44.26 -7.12
C LYS A 172 1.00 42.86 -7.37
N ASP A 173 -0.14 42.80 -8.04
CA ASP A 173 -0.55 41.67 -8.86
C ASP A 173 0.65 41.19 -9.68
N ALA A 174 1.09 39.97 -9.36
CA ALA A 174 2.05 39.23 -10.15
C ALA A 174 1.51 37.82 -10.31
N ALA A 175 1.14 37.50 -11.54
CA ALA A 175 0.68 36.21 -12.00
C ALA A 175 1.50 35.07 -11.36
N GLN A 176 0.79 34.15 -10.70
CA GLN A 176 1.40 33.03 -9.99
C GLN A 176 2.14 32.10 -10.96
N PRO A 177 3.35 31.62 -10.60
CA PRO A 177 3.96 30.51 -11.30
C PRO A 177 3.17 29.24 -10.99
N ALA A 178 2.52 28.65 -12.00
CA ALA A 178 2.08 27.26 -11.93
C ALA A 178 3.28 26.36 -11.52
N SER A 179 3.22 25.37 -10.62
CA SER A 179 2.12 24.80 -9.83
C SER A 179 2.70 23.97 -8.66
N ARG A 180 3.39 24.58 -7.69
CA ARG A 180 3.76 23.86 -6.45
C ARG A 180 2.54 23.78 -5.54
N CYS A 181 2.22 22.57 -5.08
CA CYS A 181 1.11 22.34 -4.13
C CYS A 181 1.25 23.24 -2.88
N PRO A 182 0.27 24.13 -2.58
CA PRO A 182 0.33 25.09 -1.48
C PRO A 182 -0.08 24.44 -0.15
N LEU A 183 0.76 23.54 0.36
CA LEU A 183 0.50 22.72 1.55
C LEU A 183 0.02 23.53 2.76
N SER A 184 0.72 24.61 3.11
CA SER A 184 0.39 25.43 4.28
C SER A 184 -0.98 26.09 4.16
N GLN A 185 -1.35 26.54 2.96
CA GLN A 185 -2.65 27.17 2.72
C GLN A 185 -3.79 26.15 2.78
N ILE A 186 -3.56 24.92 2.30
CA ILE A 186 -4.54 23.83 2.42
C ILE A 186 -4.75 23.45 3.89
N VAL A 187 -3.68 23.38 4.69
CA VAL A 187 -3.78 23.13 6.13
C VAL A 187 -4.51 24.27 6.84
N ALA A 188 -4.26 25.53 6.46
CA ALA A 188 -4.98 26.67 7.00
C ALA A 188 -6.48 26.61 6.69
N LEU A 189 -6.86 26.25 5.44
CA LEU A 189 -8.27 26.04 5.07
C LEU A 189 -8.92 24.92 5.91
N TYR A 190 -8.19 23.84 6.18
CA TYR A 190 -8.68 22.76 7.03
C TYR A 190 -8.96 23.26 8.46
N HIS A 191 -8.07 24.05 9.06
CA HIS A 191 -8.30 24.64 10.39
C HIS A 191 -9.43 25.67 10.40
N GLU A 192 -9.54 26.48 9.35
CA GLU A 192 -10.61 27.48 9.19
C GLU A 192 -11.99 26.82 9.11
N LEU A 193 -12.13 25.80 8.26
CA LEU A 193 -13.44 25.24 7.90
C LEU A 193 -13.86 24.05 8.75
N LEU A 194 -12.89 23.36 9.37
CA LEU A 194 -13.13 22.17 10.20
C LEU A 194 -12.51 22.33 11.60
N PRO A 195 -12.84 23.39 12.35
CA PRO A 195 -12.27 23.63 13.69
C PRO A 195 -12.70 22.57 14.71
N MET A 196 -13.77 21.82 14.44
CA MET A 196 -14.22 20.70 15.27
C MET A 196 -13.39 19.42 15.04
N CYS A 197 -12.67 19.33 13.92
CA CYS A 197 -11.82 18.19 13.60
C CYS A 197 -10.45 18.33 14.28
N ARG A 198 -9.70 17.22 14.37
CA ARG A 198 -8.39 17.21 15.03
C ARG A 198 -7.41 18.14 14.31
N ALA A 199 -6.83 19.08 15.04
CA ALA A 199 -5.87 20.02 14.49
C ALA A 199 -4.60 19.31 13.99
N VAL A 200 -3.92 19.96 13.04
CA VAL A 200 -2.67 19.45 12.45
C VAL A 200 -1.53 20.17 13.14
N GLU A 201 -0.97 19.55 14.19
CA GLU A 201 0.20 20.08 14.89
C GLU A 201 1.50 19.89 14.09
N LYS A 202 1.60 18.75 13.38
CA LYS A 202 2.76 18.39 12.57
C LYS A 202 2.29 17.94 11.19
N LEU A 203 2.86 18.58 10.17
CA LEU A 203 2.69 18.17 8.78
C LEU A 203 3.77 17.14 8.43
N THR A 204 3.47 15.86 8.65
CA THR A 204 4.38 14.75 8.32
C THR A 204 4.52 14.58 6.80
N ASP A 205 5.58 13.91 6.37
CA ASP A 205 5.80 13.61 4.94
C ASP A 205 4.66 12.81 4.32
N ALA A 206 4.05 11.89 5.10
CA ALA A 206 2.89 11.12 4.66
C ALA A 206 1.68 12.03 4.38
N ARG A 207 1.35 12.95 5.30
CA ARG A 207 0.25 13.93 5.13
C ARG A 207 0.52 14.85 3.95
N ALA A 208 1.74 15.37 3.85
CA ALA A 208 2.15 16.20 2.72
C ALA A 208 2.08 15.42 1.39
N GLY A 209 2.42 14.13 1.40
CA GLY A 209 2.28 13.22 0.26
C GLY A 209 0.84 13.11 -0.23
N TYR A 210 -0.11 12.81 0.67
CA TYR A 210 -1.52 12.71 0.31
C TYR A 210 -2.10 14.04 -0.17
N ILE A 211 -1.78 15.16 0.48
CA ILE A 211 -2.24 16.48 0.02
C ILE A 211 -1.70 16.79 -1.39
N ARG A 212 -0.41 16.54 -1.66
CA ARG A 212 0.17 16.72 -3.00
C ARG A 212 -0.49 15.81 -4.03
N GLN A 213 -0.82 14.59 -3.65
CA GLN A 213 -1.51 13.66 -4.53
C GLN A 213 -2.90 14.20 -4.89
N ARG A 214 -3.72 14.58 -3.89
CA ARG A 214 -5.05 15.17 -4.11
C ARG A 214 -4.98 16.47 -4.90
N TRP A 215 -3.96 17.30 -4.67
CA TRP A 215 -3.73 18.51 -5.46
C TRP A 215 -3.50 18.21 -6.95
N ARG A 216 -2.79 17.13 -7.29
CA ARG A 216 -2.55 16.80 -8.70
C ARG A 216 -3.74 16.13 -9.37
N GLU A 217 -4.50 15.32 -8.63
CA GLU A 217 -5.47 14.38 -9.22
C GLU A 217 -6.91 14.88 -9.14
N ASP A 218 -7.31 15.59 -8.06
CA ASP A 218 -8.74 15.80 -7.76
C ASP A 218 -9.08 17.24 -7.35
N LEU A 219 -8.20 17.88 -6.57
CA LEU A 219 -8.40 19.21 -5.98
C LEU A 219 -7.27 20.16 -6.41
N PRO A 220 -7.16 20.54 -7.69
CA PRO A 220 -6.03 21.29 -8.22
C PRO A 220 -6.01 22.79 -7.85
N THR A 221 -7.00 23.26 -7.10
CA THR A 221 -7.11 24.67 -6.69
C THR A 221 -7.50 24.78 -5.22
N LEU A 222 -7.11 25.88 -4.56
CA LEU A 222 -7.53 26.16 -3.18
C LEU A 222 -9.05 26.27 -3.04
N GLU A 223 -9.72 26.72 -4.09
CA GLU A 223 -11.19 26.74 -4.16
C GLU A 223 -11.78 25.32 -4.13
N ALA A 224 -11.20 24.38 -4.88
CA ALA A 224 -11.61 22.97 -4.82
C ALA A 224 -11.43 22.39 -3.41
N TRP A 225 -10.32 22.71 -2.74
CA TRP A 225 -10.11 22.33 -1.33
C TRP A 225 -11.11 22.98 -0.38
N ARG A 226 -11.40 24.28 -0.55
CA ARG A 226 -12.41 25.01 0.24
C ARG A 226 -13.79 24.38 0.09
N ASN A 227 -14.18 24.03 -1.14
CA ASN A 227 -15.46 23.36 -1.43
C ASN A 227 -15.51 21.97 -0.79
N TYR A 228 -14.45 21.17 -0.96
CA TYR A 228 -14.35 19.85 -0.35
C TYR A 228 -14.47 19.89 1.18
N PHE A 229 -13.73 20.78 1.86
CA PHE A 229 -13.84 20.92 3.32
C PHE A 229 -15.17 21.49 3.78
N THR A 230 -15.79 22.37 2.97
CA THR A 230 -17.16 22.86 3.24
C THR A 230 -18.17 21.72 3.15
N ASP A 231 -18.03 20.82 2.19
CA ASP A 231 -18.89 19.65 2.12
C ASP A 231 -18.64 18.70 3.28
N VAL A 232 -17.39 18.43 3.65
CA VAL A 232 -17.05 17.65 4.86
C VAL A 232 -17.72 18.25 6.11
N SER A 233 -17.70 19.58 6.26
CA SER A 233 -18.28 20.28 7.41
C SER A 233 -19.80 20.13 7.52
N ARG A 234 -20.48 19.65 6.48
CA ARG A 234 -21.93 19.36 6.49
C ARG A 234 -22.25 17.95 7.00
N SER A 235 -21.30 17.02 6.95
CA SER A 235 -21.51 15.64 7.41
C SER A 235 -21.51 15.55 8.93
N PRO A 236 -22.59 15.09 9.60
CA PRO A 236 -22.57 14.87 11.04
C PRO A 236 -21.57 13.78 11.45
N PHE A 237 -21.43 12.74 10.62
CA PHE A 237 -20.53 11.61 10.87
C PHE A 237 -19.06 12.01 10.81
N LEU A 238 -18.62 12.75 9.77
CA LEU A 238 -17.21 13.11 9.62
C LEU A 238 -16.74 14.14 10.67
N THR A 239 -17.68 14.86 11.28
CA THR A 239 -17.42 15.99 12.19
C THR A 239 -17.71 15.68 13.66
N GLY A 240 -17.92 14.41 14.03
CA GLY A 240 -18.16 14.03 15.44
C GLY A 240 -19.53 14.38 15.99
N ARG A 241 -20.46 14.86 15.16
CA ARG A 241 -21.82 15.23 15.58
C ARG A 241 -22.78 14.06 15.56
N ALA A 242 -22.47 12.99 14.82
CA ALA A 242 -23.22 11.73 14.89
C ALA A 242 -22.85 10.96 16.17
N PRO A 243 -23.82 10.29 16.83
CA PRO A 243 -23.54 9.49 18.00
C PRO A 243 -22.58 8.34 17.67
N GLY A 244 -21.70 8.02 18.62
CA GLY A 244 -20.88 6.82 18.53
C GLY A 244 -21.73 5.54 18.66
N ARG A 245 -21.14 4.40 18.29
CA ARG A 245 -21.81 3.09 18.30
C ARG A 245 -21.17 2.16 19.32
N ASP A 246 -21.97 1.31 19.97
CA ASP A 246 -21.50 0.26 20.88
C ASP A 246 -20.63 0.81 22.04
N GLY A 247 -21.03 1.96 22.60
CA GLY A 247 -20.30 2.63 23.69
C GLY A 247 -19.00 3.31 23.28
N LYS A 248 -18.64 3.32 21.99
CA LYS A 248 -17.46 4.03 21.48
C LYS A 248 -17.75 5.52 21.31
N PRO A 249 -16.73 6.40 21.41
CA PRO A 249 -16.91 7.82 21.13
C PRO A 249 -17.30 8.07 19.66
N PRO A 250 -17.93 9.21 19.36
CA PRO A 250 -18.17 9.68 18.00
C PRO A 250 -16.89 9.67 17.15
N PHE A 251 -17.02 9.27 15.88
CA PHE A 251 -15.93 9.36 14.92
C PHE A 251 -15.71 10.82 14.50
N VAL A 252 -14.46 11.24 14.41
CA VAL A 252 -14.05 12.55 13.88
C VAL A 252 -12.95 12.33 12.87
N ALA A 253 -13.19 12.71 11.61
CA ALA A 253 -12.18 12.60 10.57
C ALA A 253 -11.06 13.61 10.80
N ASP A 254 -9.81 13.22 10.56
CA ASP A 254 -8.66 14.12 10.52
C ASP A 254 -8.20 14.37 9.07
N LEU A 255 -7.31 15.36 8.89
CA LEU A 255 -6.83 15.74 7.56
C LEU A 255 -6.18 14.56 6.80
N GLU A 256 -5.50 13.66 7.50
CA GLU A 256 -4.87 12.50 6.86
C GLU A 256 -5.94 11.53 6.35
N TRP A 257 -6.92 11.20 7.19
CA TRP A 257 -8.02 10.33 6.83
C TRP A 257 -8.81 10.89 5.63
N LEU A 258 -9.07 12.20 5.61
CA LEU A 258 -9.79 12.89 4.54
C LEU A 258 -9.03 12.94 3.21
N THR A 259 -7.71 12.83 3.22
CA THR A 259 -6.86 12.96 2.02
C THR A 259 -6.34 11.63 1.49
N ARG A 260 -6.47 10.54 2.26
CA ARG A 260 -6.17 9.17 1.79
C ARG A 260 -7.08 8.82 0.60
N PRO A 261 -6.55 8.29 -0.52
CA PRO A 261 -7.30 8.11 -1.77
C PRO A 261 -8.65 7.38 -1.62
N GLY A 262 -8.65 6.23 -0.93
CA GLY A 262 -9.88 5.44 -0.76
C GLY A 262 -10.95 6.08 0.13
N ASN A 263 -10.55 6.95 1.07
CA ASN A 263 -11.49 7.67 1.92
C ASN A 263 -11.99 8.94 1.22
N PHE A 264 -11.07 9.66 0.58
CA PHE A 264 -11.39 10.82 -0.26
C PHE A 264 -12.49 10.48 -1.27
N ALA A 265 -12.35 9.38 -2.01
CA ALA A 265 -13.35 8.94 -2.99
C ALA A 265 -14.74 8.75 -2.34
N LYS A 266 -14.82 8.10 -1.17
CA LYS A 266 -16.10 7.90 -0.46
C LYS A 266 -16.73 9.21 -0.01
N VAL A 267 -15.91 10.18 0.43
CA VAL A 267 -16.39 11.51 0.83
C VAL A 267 -16.87 12.29 -0.39
N ALA A 268 -16.09 12.31 -1.47
CA ALA A 268 -16.43 12.98 -2.72
C ALA A 268 -17.70 12.40 -3.37
N GLU A 269 -17.95 11.10 -3.20
CA GLU A 269 -19.18 10.41 -3.62
C GLU A 269 -20.38 10.65 -2.67
N GLY A 270 -20.22 11.44 -1.61
CA GLY A 270 -21.30 11.79 -0.69
C GLY A 270 -21.76 10.64 0.22
N ARG A 271 -20.94 9.59 0.41
CA ARG A 271 -21.33 8.41 1.22
C ARG A 271 -21.58 8.72 2.70
N TYR A 272 -21.14 9.88 3.18
CA TYR A 272 -21.22 10.29 4.58
C TYR A 272 -22.16 11.48 4.82
N HIS A 273 -22.96 11.86 3.83
CA HIS A 273 -23.91 12.99 3.90
C HIS A 273 -25.36 12.54 4.03
N ARG A 274 -25.58 11.28 4.43
CA ARG A 274 -26.89 10.67 4.66
C ARG A 274 -27.36 10.87 6.09
#